data_AF-A0A196Q5Z1-F1
#
_entry.id   AF-A0A196Q5Z1-F1
#
_cell.length_a   1.000
_cell.length_b   1.000
_cell.length_c   1.000
_cell.angle_alpha   90.00
_cell.angle_beta   90.00
_cell.angle_gamma   90.00
#
_symmetry.space_group_name_H-M   'P 1'
#
loop_
_entity.id
_entity.type
_entity.pdbx_description
1 polymer ?
#
loop_
_entity_poly.entity_id
_entity_poly.type
_entity_poly.pdbx_seq_one_letter_code
_entity_poly.pdbx_strand_id
1 'polypeptide(L)'
;MPPRDTELSLKLSPENEQLLRRASTSAGFESLSEFALQAAVEKASRILESAETITLDSESFHAFIADCEQPGPPNSALTKAIERRRAEKAKST
;
A
#
# COMPACT_ATOMS: atom_id res chain seq x y z
N MET A 1 -15.68 -14.69 -19.39
CA MET A 1 -16.17 -15.34 -18.15
C MET A 1 -16.32 -14.22 -17.13
N PRO A 2 -17.52 -13.89 -16.63
CA PRO A 2 -17.65 -12.85 -15.61
C PRO A 2 -17.02 -13.37 -14.30
N PRO A 3 -16.52 -12.50 -13.43
CA PRO A 3 -15.92 -12.94 -12.16
C PRO A 3 -16.99 -13.63 -11.32
N ARG A 4 -16.61 -14.73 -10.67
CA ARG A 4 -17.46 -15.38 -9.67
C ARG A 4 -17.37 -14.55 -8.39
N ASP A 5 -18.51 -14.12 -7.88
CA ASP A 5 -18.56 -13.54 -6.54
C ASP A 5 -17.93 -14.53 -5.54
N THR A 6 -17.04 -14.04 -4.68
CA THR A 6 -16.36 -14.82 -3.64
C THR A 6 -16.90 -14.44 -2.27
N GLU A 7 -17.24 -15.44 -1.46
CA GLU A 7 -17.78 -15.25 -0.12
C GLU A 7 -16.67 -15.22 0.95
N LEU A 8 -16.80 -14.32 1.92
CA LEU A 8 -15.94 -14.23 3.09
C LEU A 8 -16.74 -14.58 4.35
N SER A 9 -16.40 -15.69 5.00
CA SER A 9 -17.02 -16.10 6.28
C SER A 9 -16.13 -15.71 7.46
N LEU A 10 -16.70 -15.01 8.45
CA LEU A 10 -15.99 -14.54 9.64
C LEU A 10 -16.62 -15.15 10.90
N LYS A 11 -15.78 -15.63 11.81
CA LYS A 11 -16.22 -16.02 13.16
C LYS A 11 -16.01 -14.85 14.11
N LEU A 12 -17.09 -14.40 14.74
CA LEU A 12 -17.07 -13.29 15.70
C LEU A 12 -17.26 -13.83 17.12
N SER A 13 -16.55 -13.24 18.07
CA SER A 13 -16.93 -13.38 19.48
C SER A 13 -18.21 -12.57 19.75
N PRO A 14 -19.00 -12.92 20.78
CA PRO A 14 -20.20 -12.16 21.14
C PRO A 14 -19.92 -10.67 21.39
N GLU A 15 -18.78 -10.36 22.01
CA GLU A 15 -18.34 -8.99 22.28
C GLU A 15 -18.08 -8.21 20.98
N ASN A 16 -17.34 -8.80 20.04
CA ASN A 16 -17.05 -8.16 18.75
C ASN A 16 -18.32 -8.00 17.91
N GLU A 17 -19.21 -8.98 17.91
CA GLU A 17 -20.50 -8.87 17.22
C GLU A 17 -21.32 -7.70 17.78
N GLN A 18 -21.42 -7.59 19.10
CA GLN A 18 -22.17 -6.50 19.74
C GLN A 18 -21.58 -5.13 19.43
N LEU A 19 -20.25 -5.00 19.48
CA LEU A 19 -19.53 -3.78 19.13
C LEU A 19 -19.80 -3.37 17.67
N LEU A 20 -19.62 -4.29 16.73
CA LEU A 20 -19.79 -4.03 15.30
C LEU A 20 -21.26 -3.71 14.96
N ARG A 21 -22.23 -4.39 15.58
CA ARG A 21 -23.66 -4.07 15.41
C ARG A 21 -23.98 -2.66 15.89
N ARG A 22 -23.50 -2.28 17.07
CA ARG A 22 -23.71 -0.93 17.60
C ARG A 22 -23.11 0.13 16.67
N ALA A 23 -21.88 -0.08 16.20
CA ALA A 23 -21.23 0.83 15.26
C ALA A 23 -21.98 0.92 13.92
N SER A 24 -22.40 -0.22 13.36
CA SER A 24 -23.21 -0.31 12.14
C SER A 24 -24.49 0.51 12.24
N THR A 25 -25.26 0.34 13.32
CA THR A 25 -26.50 1.11 13.55
C THR A 25 -26.21 2.60 13.74
N SER A 26 -25.18 2.95 14.52
CA SER A 26 -24.82 4.36 14.73
C SER A 26 -24.35 5.06 13.46
N ALA A 27 -23.70 4.33 12.54
CA ALA A 27 -23.26 4.87 11.26
C ALA A 27 -24.33 4.77 10.15
N GLY A 28 -25.51 4.21 10.43
CA GLY A 28 -26.65 4.20 9.50
C GLY A 28 -26.60 3.10 8.43
N PHE A 29 -25.80 2.05 8.61
CA PHE A 29 -25.74 0.92 7.68
C PHE A 29 -26.96 0.01 7.82
N GLU A 30 -27.43 -0.56 6.70
CA GLU A 30 -28.60 -1.44 6.67
C GLU A 30 -28.30 -2.84 7.23
N SER A 31 -27.03 -3.29 7.12
CA SER A 31 -26.61 -4.59 7.64
C SER A 31 -25.19 -4.60 8.23
N LEU A 32 -24.96 -5.55 9.14
CA LEU A 32 -23.64 -5.78 9.73
C LEU A 32 -22.59 -6.19 8.68
N SER A 33 -23.00 -6.97 7.68
CA SER A 33 -22.11 -7.44 6.60
C SER A 33 -21.67 -6.30 5.70
N GLU A 34 -22.58 -5.38 5.37
CA GLU A 34 -22.27 -4.18 4.60
C GLU A 34 -21.27 -3.28 5.35
N PHE A 35 -21.55 -3.01 6.64
CA PHE A 35 -20.64 -2.26 7.49
C PHE A 35 -19.25 -2.91 7.58
N ALA A 36 -19.19 -4.23 7.81
CA ALA A 36 -17.93 -4.95 7.93
C ALA A 36 -17.14 -4.95 6.62
N LEU A 37 -17.81 -5.12 5.48
CA LEU A 37 -17.16 -5.07 4.16
C LEU A 37 -16.60 -3.67 3.90
N GLN A 38 -17.40 -2.62 4.09
CA GLN A 38 -16.96 -1.25 3.88
C GLN A 38 -15.75 -0.90 4.77
N ALA A 39 -15.81 -1.24 6.06
CA ALA A 39 -14.72 -1.03 7.00
C ALA A 39 -13.44 -1.80 6.60
N ALA A 40 -13.59 -3.05 6.13
CA ALA A 40 -12.46 -3.87 5.68
C ALA A 40 -11.81 -3.28 4.43
N VAL A 41 -12.61 -2.87 3.44
CA VAL A 41 -12.12 -2.22 2.21
C VAL A 41 -11.41 -0.91 2.54
N GLU A 42 -12.02 -0.03 3.35
CA GLU A 42 -11.38 1.22 3.77
C GLU A 42 -10.05 0.99 4.47
N LYS A 43 -9.98 0.01 5.36
CA LYS A 43 -8.74 -0.31 6.07
C LYS A 43 -7.68 -0.85 5.10
N ALA A 44 -8.06 -1.72 4.17
CA ALA A 44 -7.16 -2.24 3.16
C ALA A 44 -6.61 -1.12 2.26
N SER A 45 -7.47 -0.22 1.78
CA SER A 45 -7.07 0.95 0.98
C SER A 45 -6.06 1.82 1.74
N ARG A 46 -6.32 2.15 3.00
CA ARG A 46 -5.38 2.95 3.82
C ARG A 46 -4.03 2.26 4.03
N ILE A 47 -4.02 0.93 4.20
CA ILE A 47 -2.78 0.16 4.34
C ILE A 47 -1.97 0.24 3.04
N LEU A 48 -2.60 -0.01 1.89
CA LEU A 48 -1.93 0.05 0.59
C LEU A 48 -1.43 1.46 0.28
N GLU A 49 -2.27 2.47 0.50
CA GLU A 49 -1.88 3.88 0.35
C GLU A 49 -0.66 4.22 1.21
N SER A 50 -0.64 3.78 2.48
CA SER A 50 0.50 4.02 3.37
C SER A 50 1.77 3.27 2.97
N ALA A 51 1.65 2.12 2.30
CA ALA A 51 2.77 1.31 1.86
C ALA A 51 3.36 1.81 0.52
N GLU A 52 2.52 2.42 -0.32
CA GLU A 52 2.88 2.85 -1.67
C GLU A 52 3.18 4.36 -1.76
N THR A 53 2.82 5.13 -0.72
CA THR A 53 3.02 6.58 -0.69
C THR A 53 4.20 6.95 0.19
N ILE A 54 5.11 7.75 -0.36
CA ILE A 54 6.16 8.43 0.41
C ILE A 54 5.66 9.85 0.69
N THR A 55 5.37 10.13 1.96
CA THR A 55 5.04 11.49 2.41
C THR A 55 6.32 12.19 2.86
N LEU A 56 6.67 13.29 2.21
CA LEU A 56 7.81 14.13 2.55
C LEU A 56 7.34 15.41 3.24
N ASP A 57 8.11 15.90 4.21
CA ASP A 57 7.98 17.28 4.66
C ASP A 57 8.44 18.26 3.55
N SER A 58 8.18 19.56 3.75
CA SER A 58 8.46 20.57 2.74
C SER A 58 9.94 20.68 2.38
N GLU A 59 10.84 20.49 3.35
CA GLU A 59 12.29 20.60 3.12
C GLU A 59 12.78 19.41 2.29
N SER A 60 12.39 18.20 2.68
CA SER A 60 12.69 16.96 1.99
C SER A 60 12.10 16.94 0.58
N PHE A 61 10.89 17.50 0.40
CA PHE A 61 10.26 17.62 -0.91
C PHE A 61 11.05 18.57 -1.83
N HIS A 62 11.47 19.74 -1.34
CA HIS A 62 12.28 20.67 -2.14
C HIS A 62 13.63 20.06 -2.53
N ALA A 63 14.30 19.37 -1.60
CA ALA A 63 15.55 18.68 -1.89
C ALA A 63 15.37 17.59 -2.97
N PHE A 64 14.30 16.78 -2.84
CA PHE A 64 13.96 15.76 -3.83
C PHE A 64 13.71 16.33 -5.24
N ILE A 65 12.94 17.42 -5.34
CA ILE A 65 12.67 18.08 -6.63
C ILE A 65 13.95 18.66 -7.22
N ALA A 66 14.79 19.32 -6.41
CA ALA A 66 16.07 19.86 -6.88
C ALA A 66 16.99 18.76 -7.45
N ASP A 67 17.08 17.61 -6.77
CA ASP A 67 17.84 16.46 -7.25
C ASP A 67 17.26 15.84 -8.53
N CYS A 68 15.94 15.92 -8.73
CA CYS A 68 15.28 15.47 -9.96
C CYS A 68 15.54 16.41 -11.15
N GLU A 69 15.56 17.72 -10.91
CA GLU A 69 15.84 18.73 -11.94
C GLU A 69 17.33 18.78 -12.30
N GLN A 70 18.21 18.54 -11.33
CA GLN A 70 19.66 18.57 -11.49
C GLN A 70 20.30 17.29 -10.93
N PRO A 71 20.11 16.15 -11.60
CA PRO A 71 20.62 14.88 -11.10
C PRO A 71 22.15 14.87 -11.05
N GLY A 72 22.69 14.54 -9.89
CA GLY A 72 24.12 14.33 -9.69
C GLY A 72 24.64 13.07 -10.40
N PRO A 73 25.96 12.98 -10.65
CA PRO A 73 26.55 11.78 -11.24
C PRO A 73 26.43 10.57 -10.28
N PRO A 74 26.34 9.33 -10.80
CA PRO A 74 26.38 8.13 -9.99
C PRO A 74 27.60 8.10 -9.07
N ASN A 75 27.40 7.74 -7.81
CA ASN A 75 28.53 7.56 -6.90
C ASN A 75 29.40 6.35 -7.31
N SER A 76 30.57 6.25 -6.68
CA SER A 76 31.55 5.20 -7.01
C SER A 76 31.02 3.79 -6.74
N ALA A 77 30.17 3.61 -5.71
CA ALA A 77 29.57 2.32 -5.39
C ALA A 77 28.56 1.88 -6.46
N LEU A 78 27.69 2.79 -6.91
CA LEU A 78 26.72 2.54 -7.97
C LEU A 78 27.43 2.25 -9.31
N THR A 79 28.48 3.01 -9.63
CA THR A 79 29.29 2.80 -10.84
C THR A 79 29.89 1.39 -10.87
N LYS A 80 30.53 0.95 -9.78
CA LYS A 80 31.06 -0.41 -9.64
C LYS A 80 29.98 -1.49 -9.77
N ALA A 81 28.79 -1.26 -9.20
CA ALA A 81 27.68 -2.20 -9.31
C ALA A 81 27.18 -2.36 -10.76
N ILE A 82 27.11 -1.24 -11.51
CA ILE A 82 26.77 -1.24 -12.94
C ILE A 82 27.81 -2.01 -13.75
N GLU A 83 29.10 -1.78 -13.51
CA GLU A 83 30.19 -2.48 -14.19
C GLU A 83 30.14 -3.98 -13.95
N ARG A 84 29.96 -4.40 -12.69
CA ARG A 84 29.80 -5.82 -12.32
C ARG A 84 28.65 -6.47 -13.10
N ARG A 85 27.48 -5.82 -13.12
CA ARG A 85 26.29 -6.35 -13.82
C ARG A 85 26.51 -6.48 -15.34
N ARG A 86 27.23 -5.53 -15.96
CA ARG A 86 27.58 -5.58 -17.37
C ARG A 86 28.52 -6.75 -17.67
N ALA A 87 29.55 -6.95 -16.84
CA ALA A 87 30.50 -8.06 -16.99
C ALA A 87 29.83 -9.43 -16.83
N GLU A 88 28.86 -9.57 -15.91
CA GLU A 88 28.05 -10.79 -15.76
C GLU A 88 27.21 -11.09 -17.01
N LYS A 89 26.53 -10.09 -17.57
CA LYS A 89 25.74 -10.27 -18.81
C LYS A 89 26.61 -10.69 -19.99
N ALA A 90 27.80 -10.09 -20.14
CA ALA A 90 28.72 -10.39 -21.24
C ALA A 90 29.36 -11.78 -21.16
N LYS A 91 29.38 -12.43 -19.99
CA LYS A 91 29.83 -13.82 -19.81
C LYS A 91 28.72 -14.86 -20.06
N SER A 92 27.46 -14.42 -20.07
CA SER A 92 26.28 -15.27 -20.27
C SER A 92 25.73 -15.23 -21.70
N THR A 93 26.37 -14.46 -22.58
CA THR A 93 26.10 -14.39 -24.03
C THR A 93 27.31 -14.99 -24.75
#